data_AF-A0A1G5DI34-F1
#
_entry.id   AF-A0A1G5DI34-F1
#
_cell.length_a   1.000
_cell.length_b   1.000
_cell.length_c   1.000
_cell.angle_alpha   90.00
_cell.angle_beta   90.00
_cell.angle_gamma   90.00
#
_symmetry.space_group_name_H-M   'P 1'
#
loop_
_entity.id
_entity.type
_entity.pdbx_description
1 polymer ?
#
loop_
_entity_poly.entity_id
_entity_poly.type
_entity_poly.pdbx_seq_one_letter_code
_entity_poly.pdbx_strand_id
1 'polypeptide(L)'
;MKHALLTFVMILFLSAPVHAVENPWTRKLPFKEAVVTYEISGTMQGKETVYVKDHGRTTAAYHTESGSSFGVPMNSRELTLTTPEWVYTVDLGDNTGTRQINPKKVIEEEFGRLSRKEQKKLVKNSDKMGITMVGDMSGSVEKKAVKLKGYACDKVTALGIETFTLAGTDFPMKVSGSIMGMQIHEEVTRIEKKRVPTEKFALPRGADIRHEPAADAVIRNQIHMMFQSLLAGERPVSRQEQSMDDMGEAMETFRQMQENGGLEALQNQMQGLFGPSGQGE
;
A
#
# COMPACT_ATOMS: atom_id res chain seq x y z
N MET A 1 -11.04 13.12 -78.17
CA MET A 1 -11.04 14.16 -77.11
C MET A 1 -12.25 13.95 -76.23
N LYS A 2 -12.12 14.05 -74.89
CA LYS A 2 -13.17 13.77 -73.87
C LYS A 2 -13.59 12.28 -73.82
N HIS A 3 -14.05 11.66 -72.71
CA HIS A 3 -13.74 11.76 -71.27
C HIS A 3 -13.08 10.40 -70.85
N ALA A 4 -12.84 9.94 -69.61
CA ALA A 4 -12.97 10.35 -68.19
C ALA A 4 -11.76 9.70 -67.44
N LEU A 5 -11.29 10.01 -66.23
CA LEU A 5 -11.76 10.67 -64.99
C LEU A 5 -12.47 9.77 -63.95
N LEU A 6 -11.78 9.58 -62.80
CA LEU A 6 -12.25 9.05 -61.50
C LEU A 6 -12.66 7.54 -61.46
N THR A 7 -12.51 6.79 -60.35
CA THR A 7 -12.16 7.17 -58.95
C THR A 7 -11.25 6.13 -58.30
N PHE A 8 -10.18 6.55 -57.61
CA PHE A 8 -9.42 5.71 -56.66
C PHE A 8 -9.53 6.33 -55.26
N VAL A 9 -10.48 5.86 -54.45
CA VAL A 9 -10.67 6.36 -53.07
C VAL A 9 -9.63 5.70 -52.16
N MET A 10 -8.46 6.32 -52.06
CA MET A 10 -7.43 5.93 -51.12
C MET A 10 -7.89 6.29 -49.70
N ILE A 11 -8.54 5.34 -49.01
CA ILE A 11 -8.98 5.52 -47.62
C ILE A 11 -7.75 5.60 -46.72
N LEU A 12 -7.31 6.83 -46.49
CA LEU A 12 -6.25 7.16 -45.55
C LEU A 12 -6.81 7.00 -44.14
N PHE A 13 -6.72 5.79 -43.60
CA PHE A 13 -6.97 5.53 -42.18
C PHE A 13 -5.91 6.30 -41.37
N LEU A 14 -6.25 7.53 -40.96
CA LEU A 14 -5.51 8.22 -39.91
C LEU A 14 -5.68 7.42 -38.61
N SER A 15 -4.74 6.52 -38.36
CA SER A 15 -4.54 5.83 -37.08
C SER A 15 -4.07 6.85 -36.03
N ALA A 16 -4.98 7.75 -35.65
CA ALA A 16 -4.78 8.68 -34.56
C ALA A 16 -4.26 7.90 -33.34
N PRO A 17 -3.05 8.22 -32.83
CA PRO A 17 -2.37 7.35 -31.88
C PRO A 17 -3.25 7.21 -30.64
N VAL A 18 -3.71 5.97 -30.38
CA VAL A 18 -4.75 5.64 -29.39
C VAL A 18 -4.16 5.67 -27.98
N HIS A 19 -3.67 6.85 -27.57
CA HIS A 19 -2.96 7.12 -26.31
C HIS A 19 -3.70 6.46 -25.16
N ALA A 20 -3.10 5.43 -24.56
CA ALA A 20 -3.64 4.79 -23.38
C ALA A 20 -3.71 5.81 -22.24
N VAL A 21 -4.72 5.71 -21.38
CA VAL A 21 -4.67 6.43 -20.10
C VAL A 21 -3.61 5.72 -19.27
N GLU A 22 -2.57 6.43 -18.85
CA GLU A 22 -1.54 5.83 -18.01
C GLU A 22 -2.12 5.52 -16.62
N ASN A 23 -1.89 4.31 -16.14
CA ASN A 23 -2.28 3.90 -14.79
C ASN A 23 -1.29 4.49 -13.77
N PRO A 24 -1.72 5.36 -12.84
CA PRO A 24 -0.81 6.12 -11.98
C PRO A 24 -0.18 5.30 -10.85
N TRP A 25 -0.69 4.10 -10.54
CA TRP A 25 -0.15 3.20 -9.51
C TRP A 25 0.88 2.19 -10.06
N THR A 26 0.98 2.06 -11.38
CA THR A 26 1.84 1.07 -12.06
C THR A 26 2.98 1.74 -12.84
N ARG A 27 3.39 2.94 -12.41
CA ARG A 27 4.47 3.70 -13.05
C ARG A 27 5.82 3.01 -12.89
N LYS A 28 6.63 3.09 -13.94
CA LYS A 28 7.94 2.43 -14.04
C LYS A 28 9.03 3.21 -13.31
N LEU A 29 9.93 2.49 -12.62
CA LEU A 29 11.09 3.10 -11.98
C LEU A 29 12.09 3.67 -13.01
N PRO A 30 12.81 4.77 -12.68
CA PRO A 30 13.75 5.48 -13.58
C PRO A 30 15.09 4.75 -13.78
N PHE A 31 15.09 3.43 -13.60
CA PHE A 31 16.19 2.50 -13.83
C PHE A 31 15.62 1.13 -14.15
N LYS A 32 16.14 0.47 -15.19
CA LYS A 32 15.67 -0.87 -15.59
C LYS A 32 16.05 -1.92 -14.55
N GLU A 33 17.30 -1.88 -14.12
CA GLU A 33 17.89 -2.75 -13.09
C GLU A 33 18.69 -1.87 -12.12
N ALA A 34 18.64 -2.18 -10.83
CA ALA A 34 19.42 -1.51 -9.81
C ALA A 34 19.64 -2.37 -8.56
N VAL A 35 20.66 -2.01 -7.78
CA VAL A 35 20.75 -2.36 -6.35
C VAL A 35 20.53 -1.09 -5.55
N VAL A 36 19.58 -1.10 -4.63
CA VAL A 36 19.32 -0.01 -3.68
C VAL A 36 19.63 -0.54 -2.28
N THR A 37 20.34 0.25 -1.48
CA THR A 37 20.68 -0.11 -0.09
C THR A 37 20.13 0.96 0.83
N TYR A 38 19.47 0.52 1.89
CA TYR A 38 18.90 1.35 2.94
C TYR A 38 19.67 1.16 4.24
N GLU A 39 19.59 2.14 5.13
CA GLU A 39 20.05 2.04 6.52
C GLU A 39 18.89 2.36 7.44
N ILE A 40 18.64 1.47 8.40
CA ILE A 40 17.51 1.48 9.32
C ILE A 40 18.05 1.81 10.72
N SER A 41 17.35 2.70 11.40
CA SER A 41 17.70 3.24 12.72
C SER A 41 16.46 3.73 13.47
N GLY A 42 16.63 4.06 14.75
CA GLY A 42 15.54 4.36 15.66
C GLY A 42 15.48 3.31 16.77
N THR A 43 14.30 2.74 17.01
CA THR A 43 14.10 1.64 17.98
C THR A 43 14.68 0.31 17.47
N MET A 44 14.66 0.09 16.15
CA MET A 44 15.37 -0.99 15.47
C MET A 44 16.56 -0.44 14.69
N GLN A 45 17.58 -1.26 14.47
CA GLN A 45 18.79 -0.93 13.70
C GLN A 45 19.04 -2.02 12.67
N GLY A 46 19.33 -1.67 11.42
CA GLY A 46 19.35 -2.66 10.36
C GLY A 46 19.76 -2.12 8.99
N LYS A 47 19.69 -2.98 7.97
CA LYS A 47 19.91 -2.63 6.57
C LYS A 47 18.98 -3.45 5.68
N GLU A 48 18.30 -2.77 4.77
CA GLU A 48 17.62 -3.42 3.64
C GLU A 48 18.50 -3.34 2.39
N THR A 49 18.41 -4.33 1.51
CA THR A 49 18.92 -4.23 0.13
C THR A 49 17.86 -4.70 -0.86
N VAL A 50 17.33 -3.76 -1.63
CA VAL A 50 16.37 -4.01 -2.71
C VAL A 50 17.11 -4.19 -4.02
N TYR A 51 17.02 -5.41 -4.54
CA TYR A 51 17.33 -5.71 -5.92
C TYR A 51 16.14 -5.36 -6.79
N VAL A 52 16.35 -4.58 -7.85
CA VAL A 52 15.32 -4.13 -8.78
C VAL A 52 15.59 -4.66 -10.18
N LYS A 53 14.55 -5.15 -10.84
CA LYS A 53 14.57 -5.63 -12.23
C LYS A 53 13.32 -5.16 -12.99
N ASP A 54 13.45 -5.07 -14.31
CA ASP A 54 12.42 -4.70 -15.28
C ASP A 54 11.58 -3.48 -14.83
N HIS A 55 12.28 -2.41 -14.43
CA HIS A 55 11.72 -1.13 -13.96
C HIS A 55 10.82 -1.24 -12.71
N GLY A 56 11.11 -2.18 -11.81
CA GLY A 56 10.31 -2.40 -10.60
C GLY A 56 9.14 -3.36 -10.78
N ARG A 57 8.98 -3.97 -11.96
CA ARG A 57 8.03 -5.08 -12.18
C ARG A 57 8.48 -6.38 -11.49
N THR A 58 9.73 -6.45 -11.04
CA THR A 58 10.21 -7.50 -10.14
C THR A 58 11.23 -6.90 -9.18
N THR A 59 11.05 -7.12 -7.89
CA THR A 59 11.97 -6.66 -6.83
C THR A 59 12.20 -7.78 -5.81
N ALA A 60 13.37 -7.77 -5.18
CA ALA A 60 13.69 -8.65 -4.07
C ALA A 60 14.37 -7.82 -2.98
N ALA A 61 13.61 -7.55 -1.92
CA ALA A 61 14.06 -6.88 -0.71
C ALA A 61 14.63 -7.90 0.26
N TYR A 62 15.90 -7.75 0.63
CA TYR A 62 16.51 -8.50 1.73
C TYR A 62 16.61 -7.58 2.95
N HIS A 63 15.75 -7.80 3.94
CA HIS A 63 15.70 -7.06 5.19
C HIS A 63 16.58 -7.75 6.25
N THR A 64 17.23 -6.98 7.12
CA THR A 64 17.90 -7.49 8.31
C THR A 64 17.96 -6.41 9.37
N GLU A 65 17.36 -6.68 10.52
CA GLU A 65 17.22 -5.74 11.64
C GLU A 65 17.46 -6.43 12.97
N SER A 66 17.88 -5.65 13.96
CA SER A 66 18.01 -6.03 15.35
C SER A 66 17.66 -4.87 16.27
N GLY A 67 17.19 -5.18 17.48
CA GLY A 67 16.80 -4.19 18.46
C GLY A 67 16.06 -4.81 19.63
N SER A 68 15.21 -4.02 20.28
CA SER A 68 14.34 -4.52 21.35
C SER A 68 13.03 -3.76 21.40
N SER A 69 11.93 -4.50 21.61
CA SER A 69 10.63 -3.95 21.95
C SER A 69 10.25 -4.39 23.36
N PHE A 70 9.87 -3.44 24.21
CA PHE A 70 9.52 -3.66 25.63
C PHE A 70 10.53 -4.50 26.45
N GLY A 71 11.83 -4.40 26.11
CA GLY A 71 12.91 -5.16 26.77
C GLY A 71 13.12 -6.59 26.26
N VAL A 72 12.27 -7.08 25.36
CA VAL A 72 12.48 -8.34 24.64
C VAL A 72 13.39 -8.08 23.44
N PRO A 73 14.49 -8.84 23.23
CA PRO A 73 15.33 -8.68 22.06
C PRO A 73 14.61 -9.19 20.82
N MET A 74 14.64 -8.41 19.74
CA MET A 74 14.05 -8.77 18.44
C MET A 74 15.13 -8.72 17.37
N ASN A 75 15.17 -9.75 16.53
CA ASN A 75 16.03 -9.82 15.36
C ASN A 75 15.20 -10.46 14.24
N SER A 76 15.14 -9.86 13.05
CA SER A 76 14.47 -10.45 11.90
C SER A 76 15.39 -10.42 10.67
N ARG A 77 15.20 -11.37 9.77
CA ARG A 77 15.91 -11.48 8.49
C ARG A 77 14.90 -11.97 7.47
N GLU A 78 14.52 -11.10 6.54
CA GLU A 78 13.41 -11.39 5.62
C GLU A 78 13.86 -11.30 4.16
N LEU A 79 13.23 -12.10 3.31
CA LEU A 79 13.15 -11.85 1.87
C LEU A 79 11.70 -11.56 1.49
N THR A 80 11.42 -10.32 1.08
CA THR A 80 10.20 -10.00 0.34
C THR A 80 10.50 -9.93 -1.16
N LEU A 81 10.00 -10.91 -1.92
CA LEU A 81 10.15 -11.07 -3.36
C LEU A 81 8.84 -10.71 -4.07
N THR A 82 8.81 -9.56 -4.74
CA THR A 82 7.67 -9.13 -5.56
C THR A 82 7.90 -9.53 -7.02
N THR A 83 6.96 -10.30 -7.56
CA THR A 83 6.90 -10.73 -8.98
C THR A 83 5.65 -10.14 -9.65
N PRO A 84 5.47 -10.25 -10.98
CA PRO A 84 4.25 -9.74 -11.63
C PRO A 84 2.95 -10.39 -11.11
N GLU A 85 3.02 -11.62 -10.61
CA GLU A 85 1.85 -12.41 -10.20
C GLU A 85 1.65 -12.42 -8.67
N TRP A 86 2.75 -12.56 -7.92
CA TRP A 86 2.77 -12.85 -6.49
C TRP A 86 3.77 -11.96 -5.75
N VAL A 87 3.43 -11.56 -4.53
CA VAL A 87 4.39 -11.18 -3.49
C VAL A 87 4.63 -12.41 -2.62
N TYR A 88 5.89 -12.71 -2.36
CA TYR A 88 6.34 -13.72 -1.40
C TYR A 88 7.05 -13.01 -0.25
N THR A 89 6.82 -13.45 0.97
CA THR A 89 7.47 -12.95 2.19
C THR A 89 8.01 -14.15 2.95
N VAL A 90 9.32 -14.19 3.23
CA VAL A 90 10.03 -15.38 3.73
C VAL A 90 10.96 -15.01 4.87
N ASP A 91 10.77 -15.63 6.03
CA ASP A 91 11.73 -15.57 7.13
C ASP A 91 12.97 -16.42 6.81
N LEU A 92 14.15 -15.82 6.90
CA LEU A 92 15.45 -16.41 6.57
C LEU A 92 16.19 -16.99 7.81
N GLY A 93 15.55 -16.98 8.98
CA GLY A 93 15.87 -17.81 10.13
C GLY A 93 15.23 -19.18 10.03
N ASP A 94 13.90 -19.20 9.96
CA ASP A 94 13.10 -20.43 9.99
C ASP A 94 12.91 -21.07 8.60
N ASN A 95 13.24 -20.34 7.52
CA ASN A 95 13.06 -20.78 6.13
C ASN A 95 11.59 -21.11 5.80
N THR A 96 10.67 -20.36 6.40
CA THR A 96 9.22 -20.45 6.15
C THR A 96 8.73 -19.11 5.59
N GLY A 97 7.60 -19.12 4.89
CA GLY A 97 7.06 -17.90 4.33
C GLY A 97 5.65 -18.06 3.79
N THR A 98 5.10 -16.94 3.32
CA THR A 98 3.80 -16.90 2.67
C THR A 98 3.89 -16.32 1.26
N ARG A 99 2.82 -16.50 0.49
CA ARG A 99 2.58 -15.81 -0.77
C ARG A 99 1.14 -15.31 -0.85
N GLN A 100 0.99 -14.14 -1.44
CA GLN A 100 -0.26 -13.48 -1.75
C GLN A 100 -0.18 -12.82 -3.13
N ILE A 101 -1.32 -12.61 -3.78
CA ILE A 101 -1.39 -11.98 -5.10
C ILE A 101 -0.77 -10.58 -5.08
N ASN A 102 -0.03 -10.21 -6.12
CA ASN A 102 0.52 -8.86 -6.23
C ASN A 102 -0.64 -7.84 -6.38
N PRO A 103 -0.81 -6.85 -5.47
CA PRO A 103 -1.83 -5.81 -5.59
C PRO A 103 -1.78 -5.05 -6.92
N LYS A 104 -0.58 -4.84 -7.48
CA LYS A 104 -0.41 -4.15 -8.77
C LYS A 104 -1.04 -4.91 -9.93
N LYS A 105 -1.03 -6.25 -9.92
CA LYS A 105 -1.74 -7.06 -10.92
C LYS A 105 -3.24 -6.83 -10.85
N VAL A 106 -3.81 -6.80 -9.65
CA VAL A 106 -5.25 -6.56 -9.46
C VAL A 106 -5.63 -5.13 -9.89
N ILE A 107 -4.77 -4.15 -9.62
CA ILE A 107 -4.93 -2.76 -10.11
C ILE A 107 -4.79 -2.66 -11.64
N GLU A 108 -3.89 -3.40 -12.28
CA GLU A 108 -3.78 -3.50 -13.74
C GLU A 108 -5.04 -4.15 -14.34
N GLU A 109 -5.55 -5.23 -13.74
CA GLU A 109 -6.78 -5.90 -14.15
C GLU A 109 -8.03 -4.98 -14.03
N GLU A 110 -8.27 -4.38 -12.86
CA GLU A 110 -9.43 -3.49 -12.65
C GLU A 110 -9.36 -2.25 -13.55
N PHE A 111 -8.18 -1.63 -13.69
CA PHE A 111 -8.02 -0.47 -14.59
C PHE A 111 -8.20 -0.85 -16.07
N GLY A 112 -7.82 -2.07 -16.45
CA GLY A 112 -8.04 -2.62 -17.79
C GLY A 112 -9.51 -2.92 -18.11
N ARG A 113 -10.35 -3.17 -17.10
CA ARG A 113 -11.80 -3.41 -17.24
C ARG A 113 -12.59 -2.12 -17.50
N LEU A 114 -12.08 -0.96 -17.09
CA LEU A 114 -12.75 0.34 -17.22
C LEU A 114 -12.71 0.92 -18.64
N SER A 115 -13.76 1.64 -19.04
CA SER A 115 -13.72 2.41 -20.29
C SER A 115 -12.74 3.58 -20.20
N ARG A 116 -12.30 4.09 -21.36
CA ARG A 116 -11.44 5.29 -21.45
C ARG A 116 -12.02 6.55 -20.80
N LYS A 117 -13.34 6.61 -20.57
CA LYS A 117 -14.01 7.70 -19.85
C LYS A 117 -13.86 7.53 -18.34
N GLU A 118 -14.05 6.32 -17.85
CA GLU A 118 -13.91 5.94 -16.44
C GLU A 118 -12.45 5.98 -15.99
N GLN A 119 -11.52 5.44 -16.77
CA GLN A 119 -10.07 5.59 -16.55
C GLN A 119 -9.68 7.07 -16.36
N LYS A 120 -10.16 7.97 -17.23
CA LYS A 120 -9.93 9.42 -17.09
C LYS A 120 -10.61 10.04 -15.87
N LYS A 121 -11.80 9.59 -15.48
CA LYS A 121 -12.49 10.05 -14.25
C LYS A 121 -11.70 9.63 -13.02
N LEU A 122 -11.32 8.35 -12.95
CA LEU A 122 -10.61 7.73 -11.84
C LEU A 122 -9.23 8.36 -11.63
N VAL A 123 -8.41 8.52 -12.69
CA VAL A 123 -7.10 9.21 -12.59
C VAL A 123 -7.26 10.66 -12.15
N LYS A 124 -8.24 11.40 -12.70
CA LYS A 124 -8.51 12.79 -12.27
C LYS A 124 -8.91 12.87 -10.80
N ASN A 125 -9.68 11.88 -10.31
CA ASN A 125 -10.16 11.86 -8.94
C ASN A 125 -9.04 11.47 -7.95
N SER A 126 -8.20 10.48 -8.26
CA SER A 126 -7.04 10.15 -7.40
C SER A 126 -6.03 11.29 -7.35
N ASP A 127 -5.72 11.93 -8.49
CA ASP A 127 -4.85 13.12 -8.55
C ASP A 127 -5.41 14.31 -7.76
N LYS A 128 -6.74 14.49 -7.71
CA LYS A 128 -7.41 15.52 -6.91
C LYS A 128 -7.37 15.21 -5.41
N MET A 129 -7.54 13.95 -5.03
CA MET A 129 -7.68 13.53 -3.63
C MET A 129 -6.34 13.32 -2.91
N GLY A 130 -5.25 13.18 -3.67
CA GLY A 130 -3.92 12.82 -3.16
C GLY A 130 -3.69 11.30 -3.05
N ILE A 131 -4.53 10.48 -3.67
CA ILE A 131 -4.51 9.02 -3.46
C ILE A 131 -3.36 8.37 -4.23
N THR A 132 -2.38 7.88 -3.47
CA THR A 132 -1.37 6.89 -3.87
C THR A 132 -1.66 5.58 -3.13
N MET A 133 -1.00 4.47 -3.46
CA MET A 133 -1.13 3.19 -2.72
C MET A 133 -0.69 3.27 -1.24
N VAL A 134 -0.09 4.39 -0.81
CA VAL A 134 0.27 4.68 0.59
C VAL A 134 -0.65 5.76 1.20
N GLY A 135 -1.40 6.50 0.36
CA GLY A 135 -2.27 7.59 0.76
C GLY A 135 -3.67 7.17 1.25
N ASP A 136 -4.07 5.91 1.02
CA ASP A 136 -5.37 5.35 1.44
C ASP A 136 -5.55 5.24 2.98
N MET A 137 -4.54 5.62 3.77
CA MET A 137 -4.57 5.67 5.24
C MET A 137 -4.69 7.12 5.75
N SER A 138 -5.80 7.79 5.41
CA SER A 138 -6.10 9.19 5.79
C SER A 138 -5.04 10.23 5.38
N GLY A 139 -4.17 9.91 4.42
CA GLY A 139 -2.92 10.62 4.20
C GLY A 139 -3.02 11.97 3.46
N SER A 140 -1.94 12.76 3.55
CA SER A 140 -1.68 13.90 2.67
C SER A 140 -0.49 13.61 1.75
N VAL A 141 -0.48 14.21 0.54
CA VAL A 141 0.58 14.00 -0.46
C VAL A 141 1.05 15.32 -1.06
N GLU A 142 2.32 15.64 -0.87
CA GLU A 142 3.02 16.79 -1.44
C GLU A 142 3.91 16.34 -2.60
N LYS A 143 3.52 16.70 -3.82
CA LYS A 143 4.21 16.26 -5.06
C LYS A 143 5.52 17.03 -5.25
N LYS A 144 6.62 16.29 -5.45
CA LYS A 144 8.01 16.77 -5.65
C LYS A 144 8.59 17.58 -4.47
N ALA A 145 8.13 17.32 -3.25
CA ALA A 145 8.54 18.02 -2.02
C ALA A 145 10.06 18.12 -1.80
N VAL A 146 10.83 17.11 -2.21
CA VAL A 146 12.28 17.05 -1.95
C VAL A 146 13.06 16.34 -3.08
N LYS A 147 14.39 16.46 -3.07
CA LYS A 147 15.29 15.78 -4.02
C LYS A 147 16.29 14.86 -3.31
N LEU A 148 15.97 13.57 -3.16
CA LEU A 148 16.83 12.57 -2.50
C LEU A 148 17.70 11.82 -3.52
N LYS A 149 19.01 11.71 -3.25
CA LYS A 149 20.02 11.04 -4.10
C LYS A 149 19.96 11.40 -5.60
N GLY A 150 19.50 12.61 -5.92
CA GLY A 150 19.37 13.13 -7.28
C GLY A 150 17.97 13.01 -7.91
N TYR A 151 17.02 12.30 -7.29
CA TYR A 151 15.65 12.11 -7.78
C TYR A 151 14.68 13.04 -7.09
N ALA A 152 13.68 13.54 -7.81
CA ALA A 152 12.53 14.19 -7.17
C ALA A 152 11.69 13.13 -6.43
N CYS A 153 11.24 13.47 -5.23
CA CYS A 153 10.44 12.61 -4.37
C CYS A 153 9.13 13.30 -3.99
N ASP A 154 8.04 12.54 -3.99
CA ASP A 154 6.77 12.98 -3.40
C ASP A 154 6.81 12.64 -1.90
N LYS A 155 6.30 13.54 -1.05
CA LYS A 155 6.14 13.28 0.39
C LYS A 155 4.71 12.81 0.65
N VAL A 156 4.56 11.70 1.36
CA VAL A 156 3.30 11.17 1.90
C VAL A 156 3.37 11.28 3.42
N THR A 157 2.35 11.83 4.06
CA THR A 157 2.23 11.83 5.54
C THR A 157 0.94 11.15 5.95
N ALA A 158 1.06 10.08 6.75
CA ALA A 158 -0.05 9.29 7.27
C ALA A 158 0.30 8.75 8.67
N LEU A 159 -0.66 8.74 9.60
CA LEU A 159 -0.53 8.14 10.95
C LEU A 159 0.76 8.50 11.74
N GLY A 160 1.29 9.71 11.60
CA GLY A 160 2.53 10.14 12.28
C GLY A 160 3.84 9.67 11.61
N ILE A 161 3.74 9.14 10.39
CA ILE A 161 4.84 8.71 9.54
C ILE A 161 4.96 9.65 8.34
N GLU A 162 6.18 10.04 8.00
CA GLU A 162 6.52 10.69 6.73
C GLU A 162 7.28 9.73 5.83
N THR A 163 6.72 9.42 4.66
CA THR A 163 7.32 8.56 3.64
C THR A 163 7.58 9.38 2.38
N PHE A 164 8.84 9.47 1.97
CA PHE A 164 9.25 10.11 0.72
C PHE A 164 9.43 9.01 -0.34
N THR A 165 8.59 8.98 -1.38
CA THR A 165 8.70 8.01 -2.48
C THR A 165 9.33 8.66 -3.72
N LEU A 166 9.92 7.86 -4.63
CA LEU A 166 10.29 8.36 -5.96
C LEU A 166 9.05 8.91 -6.67
N ALA A 167 9.11 10.18 -7.12
CA ALA A 167 7.93 10.94 -7.49
C ALA A 167 7.04 10.24 -8.53
N GLY A 168 5.76 10.11 -8.21
CA GLY A 168 4.76 9.40 -9.02
C GLY A 168 4.84 7.87 -8.96
N THR A 169 5.56 7.29 -7.99
CA THR A 169 5.65 5.84 -7.73
C THR A 169 5.50 5.52 -6.23
N ASP A 170 5.37 4.25 -5.90
CA ASP A 170 5.29 3.71 -4.54
C ASP A 170 6.66 3.33 -3.92
N PHE A 171 7.77 3.56 -4.64
CA PHE A 171 9.10 3.13 -4.21
C PHE A 171 9.68 4.07 -3.13
N PRO A 172 9.91 3.62 -1.88
CA PRO A 172 10.39 4.46 -0.80
C PRO A 172 11.85 4.88 -1.01
N MET A 173 12.13 6.15 -0.71
CA MET A 173 13.47 6.74 -0.67
C MET A 173 13.89 7.11 0.76
N LYS A 174 12.91 7.43 1.61
CA LYS A 174 13.05 7.63 3.05
C LYS A 174 11.71 7.37 3.75
N VAL A 175 11.75 6.75 4.92
CA VAL A 175 10.63 6.64 5.88
C VAL A 175 11.10 7.21 7.21
N SER A 176 10.32 8.06 7.85
CA SER A 176 10.64 8.60 9.18
C SER A 176 9.37 8.91 9.98
N GLY A 177 9.24 8.37 11.19
CA GLY A 177 8.06 8.57 12.02
C GLY A 177 8.12 7.88 13.38
N SER A 178 7.00 7.93 14.11
CA SER A 178 6.84 7.31 15.43
C SER A 178 5.50 6.58 15.50
N ILE A 179 5.51 5.27 15.76
CA ILE A 179 4.30 4.45 15.92
C ILE A 179 4.32 3.86 17.33
N MET A 180 3.31 4.17 18.15
CA MET A 180 3.20 3.66 19.55
C MET A 180 4.49 3.87 20.39
N GLY A 181 5.22 4.96 20.11
CA GLY A 181 6.49 5.31 20.76
C GLY A 181 7.76 4.72 20.10
N MET A 182 7.61 3.71 19.23
CA MET A 182 8.74 3.15 18.46
C MET A 182 9.16 4.14 17.38
N GLN A 183 10.43 4.55 17.39
CA GLN A 183 11.01 5.43 16.37
C GLN A 183 11.40 4.58 15.15
N ILE A 184 10.93 5.00 13.98
CA ILE A 184 11.26 4.39 12.68
C ILE A 184 12.01 5.43 11.86
N HIS A 185 13.23 5.12 11.44
CA HIS A 185 13.96 5.89 10.43
C HIS A 185 14.65 4.93 9.47
N GLU A 186 14.26 4.97 8.21
CA GLU A 186 14.89 4.25 7.11
C GLU A 186 15.22 5.25 6.00
N GLU A 187 16.45 5.22 5.46
CA GLU A 187 16.82 6.05 4.31
C GLU A 187 17.69 5.27 3.32
N VAL A 188 17.43 5.46 2.02
CA VAL A 188 18.34 4.99 0.96
C VAL A 188 19.71 5.60 1.21
N THR A 189 20.73 4.78 1.43
CA THR A 189 22.13 5.23 1.49
C THR A 189 22.74 5.29 0.09
N ARG A 190 22.45 4.30 -0.76
CA ARG A 190 23.11 4.07 -2.07
C ARG A 190 22.12 3.53 -3.13
N ILE A 191 22.30 3.97 -4.37
CA ILE A 191 21.63 3.42 -5.57
C ILE A 191 22.71 3.09 -6.62
N GLU A 192 22.74 1.86 -7.10
CA GLU A 192 23.66 1.40 -8.15
C GLU A 192 22.88 0.92 -9.38
N LYS A 193 22.93 1.67 -10.48
CA LYS A 193 22.33 1.29 -11.77
C LYS A 193 23.20 0.25 -12.49
N LYS A 194 23.17 -1.00 -12.02
CA LYS A 194 23.92 -2.13 -12.58
C LYS A 194 23.00 -3.33 -12.82
N ARG A 195 23.40 -4.20 -13.74
CA ARG A 195 22.73 -5.49 -13.98
C ARG A 195 22.73 -6.29 -12.67
N VAL A 196 21.59 -6.89 -12.33
CA VAL A 196 21.46 -7.71 -11.11
C VAL A 196 21.55 -9.20 -11.46
N PRO A 197 22.31 -10.02 -10.70
CA PRO A 197 22.33 -11.47 -10.88
C PRO A 197 20.96 -12.12 -10.62
N THR A 198 20.53 -13.05 -11.47
CA THR A 198 19.17 -13.61 -11.45
C THR A 198 18.86 -14.36 -10.15
N GLU A 199 19.86 -14.96 -9.52
CA GLU A 199 19.76 -15.67 -8.24
C GLU A 199 19.32 -14.78 -7.07
N LYS A 200 19.42 -13.45 -7.20
CA LYS A 200 18.86 -12.48 -6.23
C LYS A 200 17.35 -12.33 -6.29
N PHE A 201 16.69 -12.95 -7.28
CA PHE A 201 15.23 -13.03 -7.41
C PHE A 201 14.71 -14.47 -7.26
N ALA A 202 15.53 -15.37 -6.69
CA ALA A 202 15.13 -16.74 -6.38
C ALA A 202 14.75 -16.87 -4.90
N LEU A 203 13.71 -17.66 -4.63
CA LEU A 203 13.36 -18.07 -3.27
C LEU A 203 14.47 -18.99 -2.69
N PRO A 204 14.64 -19.04 -1.35
CA PRO A 204 15.56 -19.96 -0.72
C PRO A 204 15.22 -21.43 -1.06
N ARG A 205 16.24 -22.29 -1.15
CA ARG A 205 16.02 -23.71 -1.46
C ARG A 205 15.32 -24.38 -0.29
N GLY A 206 14.20 -25.05 -0.58
CA GLY A 206 13.43 -25.80 0.42
C GLY A 206 12.64 -24.93 1.41
N ALA A 207 12.37 -23.66 1.09
CA ALA A 207 11.48 -22.84 1.91
C ALA A 207 10.03 -23.36 1.89
N ASP A 208 9.38 -23.43 3.05
CA ASP A 208 7.95 -23.76 3.15
C ASP A 208 7.11 -22.51 2.85
N ILE A 209 6.60 -22.42 1.61
CA ILE A 209 5.83 -21.26 1.13
C ILE A 209 4.34 -21.59 1.10
N ARG A 210 3.61 -21.02 2.04
CA ARG A 210 2.15 -21.20 2.20
C ARG A 210 1.41 -20.13 1.40
N HIS A 211 0.25 -20.47 0.83
CA HIS A 211 -0.59 -19.52 0.09
C HIS A 211 -1.73 -19.06 0.99
N GLU A 212 -1.96 -17.75 1.06
CA GLU A 212 -2.98 -17.13 1.91
C GLU A 212 -4.18 -16.62 1.08
N PRO A 213 -5.12 -17.49 0.66
CA PRO A 213 -6.24 -17.10 -0.18
C PRO A 213 -7.20 -16.10 0.51
N ALA A 214 -7.17 -16.01 1.84
CA ALA A 214 -7.88 -14.97 2.59
C ALA A 214 -7.27 -13.58 2.35
N ALA A 215 -5.94 -13.47 2.28
CA ALA A 215 -5.26 -12.22 1.94
C ALA A 215 -5.55 -11.82 0.48
N ASP A 216 -5.50 -12.78 -0.47
CA ASP A 216 -5.90 -12.55 -1.87
C ASP A 216 -7.32 -11.95 -1.97
N ALA A 217 -8.27 -12.46 -1.19
CA ALA A 217 -9.64 -11.97 -1.16
C ALA A 217 -9.76 -10.55 -0.57
N VAL A 218 -9.03 -10.25 0.51
CA VAL A 218 -8.98 -8.91 1.12
C VAL A 218 -8.37 -7.89 0.15
N ILE A 219 -7.22 -8.21 -0.46
CA ILE A 219 -6.54 -7.36 -1.46
C ILE A 219 -7.48 -7.03 -2.62
N ARG A 220 -8.15 -8.05 -3.19
CA ARG A 220 -9.11 -7.86 -4.29
C ARG A 220 -10.29 -6.98 -3.88
N ASN A 221 -10.87 -7.21 -2.70
CA ASN A 221 -12.01 -6.42 -2.22
C ASN A 221 -11.61 -4.96 -1.94
N GLN A 222 -10.47 -4.71 -1.29
CA GLN A 222 -9.97 -3.36 -1.01
C GLN A 222 -9.73 -2.56 -2.30
N ILE A 223 -9.06 -3.17 -3.30
CA ILE A 223 -8.80 -2.52 -4.59
C ILE A 223 -10.11 -2.25 -5.34
N HIS A 224 -11.06 -3.19 -5.31
CA HIS A 224 -12.37 -2.98 -5.93
C HIS A 224 -13.14 -1.81 -5.27
N MET A 225 -13.19 -1.76 -3.94
CA MET A 225 -13.84 -0.64 -3.21
C MET A 225 -13.15 0.69 -3.50
N MET A 226 -11.81 0.74 -3.49
CA MET A 226 -11.02 1.93 -3.87
C MET A 226 -11.41 2.42 -5.27
N PHE A 227 -11.53 1.50 -6.23
CA PHE A 227 -11.96 1.83 -7.59
C PHE A 227 -13.40 2.35 -7.64
N GLN A 228 -14.34 1.78 -6.89
CA GLN A 228 -15.72 2.28 -6.85
C GLN A 228 -15.81 3.69 -6.23
N SER A 229 -15.18 3.96 -5.08
CA SER A 229 -15.17 5.29 -4.47
C SER A 229 -14.55 6.34 -5.39
N LEU A 230 -13.40 6.03 -6.01
CA LEU A 230 -12.76 6.90 -7.00
C LEU A 230 -13.65 7.13 -8.24
N LEU A 231 -14.44 6.14 -8.65
CA LEU A 231 -15.40 6.27 -9.75
C LEU A 231 -16.67 7.02 -9.36
N ALA A 232 -17.13 6.98 -8.12
CA ALA A 232 -18.17 7.88 -7.62
C ALA A 232 -17.66 9.33 -7.64
N GLY A 233 -16.48 9.56 -7.06
CA GLY A 233 -15.93 10.88 -6.73
C GLY A 233 -15.71 11.09 -5.23
N GLU A 234 -15.73 10.00 -4.47
CA GLU A 234 -15.57 9.91 -3.03
C GLU A 234 -14.15 9.42 -2.68
N ARG A 235 -13.71 9.65 -1.44
CA ARG A 235 -12.49 9.00 -0.93
C ARG A 235 -12.82 7.53 -0.60
N PRO A 236 -11.91 6.58 -0.91
CA PRO A 236 -11.94 5.28 -0.25
C PRO A 236 -11.86 5.50 1.26
N VAL A 237 -12.78 4.92 2.01
CA VAL A 237 -12.71 4.89 3.48
C VAL A 237 -11.94 3.64 3.87
N SER A 238 -10.87 3.78 4.65
CA SER A 238 -10.15 2.63 5.17
C SER A 238 -10.98 1.91 6.23
N ARG A 239 -10.81 0.59 6.34
CA ARG A 239 -11.47 -0.21 7.39
C ARG A 239 -11.05 0.23 8.80
N GLN A 240 -9.90 0.90 8.91
CA GLN A 240 -9.38 1.42 10.16
C GLN A 240 -10.04 2.76 10.54
N GLU A 241 -10.28 3.67 9.58
CA GLU A 241 -11.15 4.83 9.77
C GLU A 241 -12.54 4.38 10.21
N GLN A 242 -13.17 3.43 9.50
CA GLN A 242 -14.46 2.87 9.93
C GLN A 242 -14.42 2.37 11.38
N SER A 243 -13.41 1.61 11.78
CA SER A 243 -13.28 1.14 13.17
C SER A 243 -13.01 2.24 14.20
N MET A 244 -12.45 3.38 13.79
CA MET A 244 -12.21 4.54 14.68
C MET A 244 -13.44 5.45 14.76
N ASP A 245 -14.20 5.59 13.67
CA ASP A 245 -15.49 6.27 13.63
C ASP A 245 -16.53 5.46 14.44
N ASP A 246 -16.62 4.14 14.23
CA ASP A 246 -17.44 3.22 15.03
C ASP A 246 -17.10 3.34 16.54
N MET A 247 -15.81 3.41 16.89
CA MET A 247 -15.39 3.56 18.29
C MET A 247 -15.60 4.99 18.82
N GLY A 248 -15.61 5.99 17.94
CA GLY A 248 -15.98 7.38 18.23
C GLY A 248 -17.47 7.52 18.54
N GLU A 249 -18.34 6.99 17.68
CA GLU A 249 -19.79 6.92 17.91
C GLU A 249 -20.11 6.10 19.17
N ALA A 250 -19.40 5.00 19.42
CA ALA A 250 -19.55 4.21 20.64
C ALA A 250 -19.14 5.00 21.90
N MET A 251 -18.02 5.73 21.87
CA MET A 251 -17.60 6.59 22.99
C MET A 251 -18.50 7.80 23.18
N GLU A 252 -19.01 8.43 22.11
CA GLU A 252 -19.97 9.53 22.23
C GLU A 252 -21.32 9.04 22.75
N THR A 253 -21.79 7.87 22.31
CA THR A 253 -22.98 7.21 22.87
C THR A 253 -22.78 6.89 24.36
N PHE A 254 -21.60 6.39 24.74
CA PHE A 254 -21.24 6.16 26.15
C PHE A 254 -21.20 7.47 26.96
N ARG A 255 -20.63 8.54 26.40
CA ARG A 255 -20.60 9.89 27.01
C ARG A 255 -22.01 10.44 27.21
N GLN A 256 -22.90 10.30 26.22
CA GLN A 256 -24.31 10.69 26.34
C GLN A 256 -25.07 9.85 27.38
N MET A 257 -24.78 8.55 27.52
CA MET A 257 -25.34 7.72 28.60
C MET A 257 -24.79 8.11 29.98
N GLN A 258 -23.56 8.61 30.07
CA GLN A 258 -22.97 9.14 31.29
C GLN A 258 -23.55 10.51 31.68
N GLU A 259 -23.77 11.40 30.72
CA GLU A 259 -24.34 12.75 30.94
C GLU A 259 -25.85 12.71 31.27
N ASN A 260 -26.61 11.76 30.70
CA ASN A 260 -28.05 11.63 30.93
C ASN A 260 -28.44 10.64 32.05
N GLY A 261 -27.51 10.23 32.91
CA GLY A 261 -27.78 9.32 34.04
C GLY A 261 -28.11 7.86 33.64
N GLY A 262 -27.93 7.48 32.38
CA GLY A 262 -28.19 6.12 31.88
C GLY A 262 -27.36 5.03 32.57
N LEU A 263 -26.18 5.39 33.10
CA LEU A 263 -25.37 4.48 33.93
C LEU A 263 -26.05 4.13 35.26
N GLU A 264 -26.78 5.03 35.92
CA GLU A 264 -27.58 4.68 37.11
C GLU A 264 -28.74 3.77 36.75
N ALA A 265 -29.41 4.00 35.60
CA ALA A 265 -30.48 3.11 35.13
C ALA A 265 -29.96 1.69 34.88
N LEU A 266 -28.81 1.57 34.19
CA LEU A 266 -28.15 0.28 33.92
C LEU A 266 -27.67 -0.41 35.21
N GLN A 267 -27.10 0.35 36.15
CA GLN A 267 -26.63 -0.16 37.44
C GLN A 267 -27.79 -0.65 38.32
N ASN A 268 -28.91 0.10 38.37
CA ASN A 268 -30.11 -0.33 39.08
C ASN A 268 -30.75 -1.56 38.43
N GLN A 269 -30.78 -1.64 37.10
CA GLN A 269 -31.27 -2.83 36.37
C GLN A 269 -30.42 -4.07 36.66
N MET A 270 -29.09 -3.92 36.76
CA MET A 270 -28.19 -5.00 37.15
C MET A 270 -28.36 -5.39 38.63
N GLN A 271 -28.50 -4.43 39.55
CA GLN A 271 -28.78 -4.73 40.96
C GLN A 271 -30.13 -5.44 41.16
N GLY A 272 -31.15 -5.13 40.35
CA GLY A 272 -32.43 -5.85 40.33
C GLY A 272 -32.32 -7.32 39.88
N LEU A 273 -31.30 -7.69 39.11
CA LEU A 273 -31.03 -9.06 38.67
C LEU A 273 -30.19 -9.87 39.67
N PHE A 274 -29.54 -9.22 40.63
CA PHE A 274 -28.65 -9.84 41.64
C PHE A 274 -29.05 -9.50 43.09
N GLY A 275 -30.32 -9.16 43.32
CA GLY A 275 -30.88 -8.92 44.65
C GLY A 275 -30.83 -10.18 45.55
N PRO A 276 -30.78 -10.01 46.89
CA PRO A 276 -30.38 -11.08 47.80
C PRO A 276 -31.47 -12.15 48.03
N SER A 277 -31.10 -13.41 47.84
CA SER A 277 -31.88 -14.58 48.26
C SER A 277 -31.65 -14.90 49.76
N GLY A 278 -32.42 -14.26 50.64
CA GLY A 278 -32.71 -14.84 51.96
C GLY A 278 -33.49 -16.16 51.78
N GLN A 279 -33.27 -17.26 52.52
CA GLN A 279 -32.98 -17.48 53.95
C GLN A 279 -34.14 -17.12 54.89
N GLY A 280 -34.84 -18.16 55.36
CA GLY A 280 -35.87 -18.12 56.43
C GLY A 280 -37.26 -17.68 55.94
N GLU A 281 -38.35 -18.38 56.25
CA GLU A 281 -38.54 -19.71 56.89
C GLU A 281 -39.65 -20.49 56.17
#